data_AF-A0A2D5GYU5-F1
#
_entry.id   AF-A0A2D5GYU5-F1
#
_cell.length_a   1.000
_cell.length_b   1.000
_cell.length_c   1.000
_cell.angle_alpha   90.00
_cell.angle_beta   90.00
_cell.angle_gamma   90.00
#
_symmetry.space_group_name_H-M   'P 1'
#
loop_
_entity.id
_entity.type
_entity.pdbx_description
1 polymer ?
#
loop_
_entity_poly.entity_id
_entity_poly.type
_entity_poly.pdbx_seq_one_letter_code
_entity_poly.pdbx_strand_id
1 'polypeptide(L)'
;MEEHLMKSLILTCLVLSPALFFVTGCNAIMQPISELNRETMRVFKPKPFDADWSGEEEIDQWSYVGDEARGDRPKESDPDGWWQKYVMSNKARNIERNLGIE
;
A
#
# COMPACT_ATOMS: atom_id res chain seq x y z
N MET A 1 -64.36 -9.98 3.71
CA MET A 1 -63.44 -9.49 4.76
C MET A 1 -62.06 -10.15 4.65
N GLU A 2 -62.00 -11.45 4.35
CA GLU A 2 -60.72 -12.19 4.22
C GLU A 2 -59.82 -11.71 3.06
N GLU A 3 -60.37 -11.32 1.90
CA GLU A 3 -59.53 -10.86 0.79
C GLU A 3 -58.77 -9.56 1.07
N HIS A 4 -59.35 -8.63 1.81
CA HIS A 4 -58.68 -7.37 2.18
C HIS A 4 -57.58 -7.61 3.20
N LEU A 5 -57.78 -8.56 4.11
CA LEU A 5 -56.77 -9.00 5.09
C LEU A 5 -55.57 -9.64 4.37
N MET A 6 -55.85 -10.51 3.39
CA MET A 6 -54.82 -11.21 2.61
C MET A 6 -54.00 -10.26 1.74
N LYS A 7 -54.66 -9.29 1.07
CA LYS A 7 -53.99 -8.24 0.27
C LYS A 7 -53.12 -7.33 1.14
N SER A 8 -53.58 -6.99 2.34
CA SER A 8 -52.81 -6.19 3.31
C SER A 8 -51.56 -6.93 3.83
N LEU A 9 -51.70 -8.22 4.13
CA LEU A 9 -50.58 -9.09 4.52
C LEU A 9 -49.52 -9.24 3.42
N ILE A 10 -49.95 -9.41 2.17
CA ILE A 10 -49.03 -9.52 1.03
C ILE A 10 -48.27 -8.20 0.81
N LEU A 11 -48.96 -7.06 0.87
CA LEU A 11 -48.33 -5.74 0.73
C LEU A 11 -47.32 -5.46 1.84
N THR A 12 -47.66 -5.81 3.09
CA THR A 12 -46.76 -5.62 4.22
C THR A 12 -45.51 -6.50 4.08
N CYS A 13 -45.63 -7.77 3.69
CA CYS A 13 -44.48 -8.63 3.44
C CYS A 13 -43.57 -8.14 2.30
N LEU A 14 -44.15 -7.59 1.23
CA LEU A 14 -43.43 -7.05 0.07
C LEU A 14 -42.61 -5.81 0.43
N VAL A 15 -43.10 -4.97 1.34
CA VAL A 15 -42.40 -3.76 1.80
C VAL A 15 -41.40 -4.06 2.92
N LEU A 16 -41.71 -5.01 3.82
CA LEU A 16 -40.84 -5.34 4.96
C LEU A 16 -39.58 -6.12 4.53
N SER A 17 -39.69 -6.97 3.51
CA SER A 17 -38.56 -7.79 3.03
C SER A 17 -37.34 -6.95 2.64
N PRO A 18 -37.44 -5.95 1.74
CA PRO A 18 -36.29 -5.14 1.36
C PRO A 18 -35.69 -4.39 2.56
N ALA A 19 -36.51 -3.87 3.47
CA ALA A 19 -36.02 -3.16 4.66
C ALA A 19 -35.15 -4.06 5.56
N LEU A 20 -35.53 -5.33 5.73
CA LEU A 20 -34.76 -6.30 6.51
C LEU A 20 -33.45 -6.70 5.81
N PHE A 21 -33.44 -6.77 4.47
CA PHE A 21 -32.21 -7.04 3.70
C PHE A 21 -31.20 -5.88 3.79
N PHE A 22 -31.66 -4.63 3.74
CA PHE A 22 -30.75 -3.48 3.82
C PHE A 22 -30.12 -3.29 5.21
N VAL A 23 -30.84 -3.62 6.29
CA VAL A 23 -30.30 -3.48 7.66
C VAL A 23 -29.32 -4.61 8.00
N THR A 24 -29.56 -5.83 7.53
CA THR A 24 -28.70 -6.98 7.82
C THR A 24 -27.48 -7.07 6.91
N GLY A 25 -27.60 -6.67 5.63
CA GLY A 25 -26.52 -6.75 4.65
C GLY A 25 -25.34 -5.82 4.96
N CYS A 26 -25.60 -4.60 5.42
CA CYS A 26 -24.53 -3.63 5.66
C CYS A 26 -23.61 -4.05 6.81
N ASN A 27 -24.15 -4.49 7.94
CA ASN A 27 -23.31 -4.84 9.10
C ASN A 27 -22.55 -6.17 8.89
N ALA A 28 -23.17 -7.15 8.23
CA ALA A 28 -22.57 -8.45 7.97
C ALA A 28 -21.40 -8.40 6.95
N ILE A 29 -21.42 -7.43 6.02
CA ILE A 29 -20.37 -7.27 5.00
C ILE A 29 -19.27 -6.31 5.49
N MET A 30 -19.61 -5.28 6.27
CA MET A 30 -18.63 -4.28 6.70
C MET A 30 -17.56 -4.85 7.66
N GLN A 31 -17.94 -5.79 8.54
CA GLN A 31 -17.00 -6.42 9.47
C GLN A 31 -15.86 -7.19 8.79
N PRO A 32 -16.13 -8.16 7.89
CA PRO A 32 -15.04 -8.88 7.21
C PRO A 32 -14.19 -7.97 6.34
N ILE A 33 -14.76 -6.93 5.71
CA ILE A 33 -13.99 -5.94 4.94
C ILE A 33 -13.05 -5.15 5.84
N SER A 34 -13.53 -4.68 7.00
CA SER A 34 -12.71 -3.92 7.94
C SER A 34 -11.56 -4.75 8.52
N GLU A 35 -11.81 -6.03 8.77
CA GLU A 35 -10.81 -6.98 9.26
C GLU A 35 -9.75 -7.26 8.19
N LEU A 36 -10.17 -7.53 6.95
CA LEU A 36 -9.26 -7.68 5.81
C LEU A 36 -8.35 -6.46 5.65
N ASN A 37 -8.95 -5.26 5.67
CA ASN A 37 -8.20 -4.02 5.50
C ASN A 37 -7.20 -3.81 6.64
N ARG A 38 -7.57 -4.16 7.88
CA ARG A 38 -6.68 -4.10 9.04
C ARG A 38 -5.49 -5.04 8.89
N GLU A 39 -5.72 -6.29 8.50
CA GLU A 39 -4.63 -7.25 8.32
C GLU A 39 -3.75 -6.90 7.12
N THR A 40 -4.32 -6.42 6.01
CA THR A 40 -3.56 -5.88 4.87
C THR A 40 -2.68 -4.71 5.30
N MET A 41 -3.22 -3.74 6.03
CA MET A 41 -2.46 -2.57 6.49
C MET A 41 -1.37 -2.91 7.50
N ARG A 42 -1.51 -3.99 8.28
CA ARG A 42 -0.44 -4.46 9.18
C ARG A 42 0.80 -4.95 8.44
N VAL A 43 0.65 -5.55 7.26
CA VAL A 43 1.79 -6.01 6.44
C VAL A 43 2.62 -4.83 5.94
N PHE A 44 1.97 -3.69 5.67
CA PHE A 44 2.64 -2.46 5.23
C PHE A 44 3.18 -1.60 6.40
N LYS A 45 2.88 -1.97 7.65
CA LYS A 45 3.40 -1.22 8.80
C LYS A 45 4.89 -1.52 8.95
N PRO A 46 5.77 -0.50 8.90
CA PRO A 46 7.20 -0.71 9.12
C PRO A 46 7.44 -1.34 10.49
N LYS A 47 8.33 -2.32 10.55
CA LYS A 47 8.67 -3.02 11.80
C LYS A 47 9.35 -2.04 12.75
N PRO A 48 9.17 -2.18 14.07
CA PRO A 48 9.80 -1.30 15.06
C PRO A 48 11.34 -1.37 15.10
N PHE A 49 11.95 -2.31 14.35
CA PHE A 49 13.39 -2.43 14.16
C PHE A 49 13.84 -2.07 12.74
N ASP A 50 12.91 -1.68 11.86
CA ASP A 50 13.31 -1.07 10.60
C ASP A 50 13.95 0.27 10.96
N ALA A 51 15.22 0.41 10.60
CA ALA A 51 15.99 1.59 10.93
C ALA A 51 15.24 2.87 10.48
N ASP A 52 15.28 3.89 11.33
CA ASP A 52 14.66 5.18 11.04
C ASP A 52 15.49 5.92 10.00
N TRP A 53 15.16 5.70 8.73
CA TRP A 53 15.83 6.33 7.59
C TRP A 53 15.31 7.74 7.30
N SER A 54 14.48 8.33 8.16
CA SER A 54 13.82 9.61 7.89
C SER A 54 14.69 10.85 8.15
N GLY A 55 15.92 10.69 8.67
CA GLY A 55 16.72 11.81 9.16
C GLY A 55 18.22 11.81 8.84
N GLU A 56 18.74 10.88 8.05
CA GLU A 56 20.17 10.88 7.74
C GLU A 56 20.46 11.76 6.50
N GLU A 57 21.07 12.93 6.72
CA GLU A 57 21.92 13.54 5.70
C GLU A 57 23.00 12.50 5.36
N GLU A 58 22.81 11.82 4.24
CA GLU A 58 23.56 10.64 3.85
C GLU A 58 24.98 11.06 3.44
N ILE A 59 25.89 11.13 4.43
CA ILE A 59 27.32 11.31 4.21
C ILE A 59 27.81 10.09 3.42
N ASP A 60 28.31 10.31 2.21
CA ASP A 60 28.84 9.26 1.33
C ASP A 60 30.17 8.70 1.85
N GLN A 61 30.09 7.87 2.90
CA GLN A 61 31.25 7.26 3.54
C GLN A 61 31.83 6.08 2.73
N TRP A 62 31.12 5.59 1.72
CA TRP A 62 31.46 4.35 1.01
C TRP A 62 31.89 4.55 -0.45
N SER A 63 31.77 5.75 -1.01
CA SER A 63 32.27 6.09 -2.36
C SER A 63 33.69 5.61 -2.62
N TYR A 64 34.61 5.85 -1.68
CA TYR A 64 36.01 5.44 -1.80
C TYR A 64 36.16 3.91 -2.00
N VAL A 65 35.34 3.10 -1.33
CA VAL A 65 35.37 1.64 -1.47
C VAL A 65 34.82 1.21 -2.84
N GLY A 66 33.77 1.87 -3.32
CA GLY A 66 33.22 1.64 -4.66
C GLY A 66 34.22 1.99 -5.76
N ASP A 67 34.92 3.12 -5.62
CA ASP A 67 35.95 3.57 -6.55
C ASP A 67 37.15 2.61 -6.57
N GLU A 68 37.66 2.20 -5.40
CA GLU A 68 38.75 1.22 -5.27
C GLU A 68 38.36 -0.15 -5.87
N ALA A 69 37.14 -0.64 -5.60
CA ALA A 69 36.66 -1.93 -6.11
C ALA A 69 36.47 -1.95 -7.63
N ARG A 70 36.21 -0.80 -8.26
CA ARG A 70 36.04 -0.66 -9.71
C ARG A 70 37.36 -0.63 -10.47
N GLY A 71 38.43 -0.11 -9.86
CA GLY A 71 39.68 0.20 -10.57
C GLY A 71 39.43 1.13 -11.76
N ASP A 72 39.86 0.73 -12.95
CA ASP A 72 39.82 1.56 -14.17
C ASP A 72 38.49 1.49 -14.97
N ARG A 73 37.47 0.77 -14.49
CA ARG A 73 36.22 0.60 -15.24
C ARG A 73 35.49 1.96 -15.37
N PRO A 74 34.89 2.31 -16.53
CA PRO A 74 34.11 3.54 -16.67
C PRO A 74 32.77 3.45 -15.92
N LYS A 75 32.23 4.58 -15.46
CA LYS A 75 30.87 4.62 -14.88
C LYS A 75 29.84 4.44 -16.00
N GLU A 76 28.77 3.71 -15.71
CA GLU A 76 27.66 3.50 -16.64
C GLU A 76 26.59 4.55 -16.36
N SER A 77 26.10 5.22 -17.39
CA SER A 77 25.05 6.22 -17.21
C SER A 77 23.67 5.59 -17.40
N ASP A 78 22.78 5.81 -16.43
CA ASP A 78 21.40 5.34 -16.53
C ASP A 78 20.63 6.19 -17.56
N PRO A 79 20.08 5.58 -18.64
CA PRO A 79 19.26 6.31 -19.60
C PRO A 79 17.98 6.92 -19.00
N ASP A 80 17.53 6.45 -17.82
CA ASP A 80 16.26 6.82 -17.18
C ASP A 80 16.43 7.69 -15.92
N GLY A 81 17.22 8.77 -15.98
CA GLY A 81 17.47 9.66 -14.84
C GLY A 81 16.23 10.31 -14.18
N TRP A 82 15.06 10.30 -14.85
CA TRP A 82 13.80 10.73 -14.25
C TRP A 82 13.29 9.74 -13.19
N TRP A 83 13.51 8.43 -13.38
CA TRP A 83 13.13 7.38 -12.43
C TRP A 83 13.91 7.52 -11.14
N GLN A 84 15.22 7.73 -11.26
CA GLN A 84 16.09 7.99 -10.12
C GLN A 84 15.65 9.23 -9.34
N LYS A 85 15.20 10.29 -10.03
CA LYS A 85 14.83 11.55 -9.38
C LYS A 85 13.49 11.49 -8.64
N TYR A 86 12.50 10.79 -9.18
CA TYR A 86 11.11 10.86 -8.68
C TYR A 86 10.62 9.61 -7.97
N VAL A 87 11.24 8.45 -8.19
CA VAL A 87 10.76 7.17 -7.66
C VAL A 87 11.74 6.54 -6.69
N MET A 88 13.05 6.67 -6.93
CA MET A 88 14.04 6.06 -6.07
C MET A 88 14.31 6.88 -4.80
N SER A 89 14.57 6.17 -3.70
CA SER A 89 15.05 6.80 -2.47
C SER A 89 16.50 7.28 -2.63
N ASN A 90 16.90 8.27 -1.83
CA ASN A 90 18.30 8.75 -1.81
C ASN A 90 19.30 7.60 -1.57
N LYS A 91 18.92 6.66 -0.71
CA LYS A 91 19.71 5.46 -0.43
C LYS A 91 19.87 4.55 -1.65
N ALA A 92 18.80 4.31 -2.41
CA ALA A 92 18.89 3.52 -3.63
C ALA A 92 19.83 4.17 -4.65
N ARG A 93 19.76 5.51 -4.79
CA ARG A 93 20.68 6.28 -5.64
C ARG A 93 22.14 6.19 -5.17
N ASN A 94 22.37 6.18 -3.86
CA ASN A 94 23.72 6.06 -3.30
C ASN A 94 24.31 4.67 -3.52
N ILE A 95 23.49 3.62 -3.42
CA ILE A 95 23.90 2.25 -3.78
C ILE A 95 24.27 2.17 -5.25
N GLU A 96 23.45 2.74 -6.15
CA GLU A 96 23.76 2.78 -7.59
C GLU A 96 25.04 3.56 -7.89
N ARG A 97 25.24 4.71 -7.25
CA ARG A 97 26.48 5.50 -7.37
C ARG A 97 27.70 4.70 -6.92
N ASN A 98 27.60 3.96 -5.80
CA ASN A 98 28.67 3.07 -5.33
C ASN A 98 28.93 1.88 -6.28
N LEU A 99 27.93 1.44 -7.03
CA LEU A 99 28.07 0.45 -8.09
C LEU A 99 28.62 1.06 -9.40
N GLY A 100 28.76 2.39 -9.47
CA GLY A 100 29.24 3.10 -10.65
C GLY A 100 28.17 3.39 -11.69
N ILE A 101 26.90 3.40 -11.29
CA ILE A 101 25.74 3.79 -12.11
C ILE A 101 25.38 5.25 -11.77
N GLU A 102 25.30 6.11 -12.79
CA GLU A 102 25.14 7.57 -12.63
C GLU A 102 24.07 8.19 -13.53
#